data_AF-A0A947HE22-F1
#
_entry.id   AF-A0A947HE22-F1
#
_cell.length_a   1.000
_cell.length_b   1.000
_cell.length_c   1.000
_cell.angle_alpha   90.00
_cell.angle_beta   90.00
_cell.angle_gamma   90.00
#
_symmetry.space_group_name_H-M   'P 1'
#
loop_
_entity.id
_entity.type
_entity.pdbx_description
1 polymer ?
#
loop_
_entity_poly.entity_id
_entity_poly.type
_entity_poly.pdbx_seq_one_letter_code
_entity_poly.pdbx_strand_id
1 'polypeptide(L)'
;MTELISSLTNQNDMDSLLRVERLGEVLLREGKLKLFQIADLMEQQAEDPTKRLGDLAVENGYISQDDLLDSLLAQIHITQVVEASARELAIV
;
A
#
# COMPACT_ATOMS: atom_id res chain seq x y z
N MET A 1 -27.62 5.80 -18.56
CA MET A 1 -26.26 5.82 -19.16
C MET A 1 -25.42 7.00 -18.67
N THR A 2 -26.01 8.06 -18.11
CA THR A 2 -25.32 9.24 -17.54
C THR A 2 -24.82 9.05 -16.11
N GLU A 3 -25.39 8.12 -15.33
CA GLU A 3 -24.99 7.88 -13.93
C GLU A 3 -23.67 7.11 -13.77
N LEU A 4 -23.25 6.34 -14.79
CA LEU A 4 -22.01 5.55 -14.74
C LEU A 4 -20.76 6.44 -14.83
N ILE A 5 -20.85 7.56 -15.55
CA ILE A 5 -19.72 8.50 -15.73
C ILE A 5 -19.57 9.37 -14.47
N SER A 6 -20.67 9.78 -13.83
CA SER A 6 -20.61 10.53 -12.57
C SER A 6 -20.03 9.70 -11.41
N SER A 7 -20.23 8.38 -11.40
CA SER A 7 -19.63 7.47 -10.39
C SER A 7 -18.13 7.23 -10.61
N LEU A 8 -17.58 7.55 -11.79
CA LEU A 8 -16.15 7.41 -12.11
C LEU A 8 -15.38 8.71 -11.89
N THR A 9 -16.03 9.77 -11.41
CA THR A 9 -15.45 11.12 -11.34
C THR A 9 -15.60 11.74 -9.95
N ASN A 10 -15.27 11.00 -8.90
CA ASN A 10 -14.87 11.62 -7.64
C ASN A 10 -13.36 11.85 -7.72
N GLN A 11 -12.89 13.09 -7.54
CA GLN A 11 -11.44 13.37 -7.54
C GLN A 11 -10.68 12.48 -6.55
N ASN A 12 -11.29 12.15 -5.41
CA ASN A 12 -10.73 11.25 -4.40
C ASN A 12 -10.51 9.81 -4.89
N ASP A 13 -11.35 9.30 -5.80
CA ASP A 13 -11.22 7.94 -6.33
C ASP A 13 -10.06 7.86 -7.32
N MET A 14 -9.89 8.89 -8.16
CA MET A 14 -8.76 9.00 -9.08
C MET A 14 -7.43 9.19 -8.33
N ASP A 15 -7.43 9.99 -7.27
CA ASP A 15 -6.25 10.16 -6.40
C ASP A 15 -5.85 8.84 -5.73
N SER A 16 -6.82 7.98 -5.38
CA SER A 16 -6.54 6.66 -4.81
C SER A 16 -5.88 5.70 -5.80
N LEU A 17 -6.21 5.81 -7.09
CA LEU A 17 -5.65 4.99 -8.17
C LEU A 17 -4.22 5.41 -8.55
N LEU A 18 -3.86 6.68 -8.30
CA LEU A 18 -2.53 7.24 -8.59
C LEU A 18 -1.59 7.22 -7.38
N ARG A 19 -2.08 6.87 -6.19
CA ARG A 19 -1.27 6.85 -4.97
C ARG A 19 -0.47 5.56 -4.86
N VAL A 20 0.78 5.71 -4.43
CA VAL A 20 1.59 4.58 -3.97
C VAL A 20 0.89 3.87 -2.80
N GLU A 21 0.60 2.58 -2.98
CA GLU A 21 0.15 1.70 -1.90
C GLU A 21 1.15 1.77 -0.74
N ARG A 22 0.64 1.89 0.49
CA ARG A 22 1.49 1.80 1.69
C ARG A 22 1.87 0.34 1.91
N LEU A 23 3.02 0.10 2.56
CA LEU A 23 3.48 -1.26 2.84
C LEU A 23 2.42 -2.11 3.58
N GLY A 24 1.70 -1.53 4.54
CA GLY A 24 0.60 -2.22 5.23
C GLY A 24 -0.54 -2.66 4.30
N GLU A 25 -0.86 -1.86 3.27
CA GLU A 25 -1.89 -2.20 2.27
C GLU A 25 -1.40 -3.35 1.37
N VAL A 26 -0.12 -3.32 0.96
CA VAL A 26 0.51 -4.41 0.19
C VAL A 26 0.48 -5.71 0.99
N LEU A 27 0.92 -5.68 2.25
CA LEU A 27 0.95 -6.85 3.13
C LEU A 27 -0.44 -7.42 3.40
N LEU A 28 -1.46 -6.56 3.50
CA LEU A 28 -2.86 -6.98 3.64
C LEU A 28 -3.38 -7.64 2.35
N ARG A 29 -3.14 -7.01 1.19
CA ARG A 29 -3.56 -7.50 -0.13
C ARG A 29 -2.90 -8.84 -0.47
N GLU A 30 -1.65 -9.04 -0.09
CA GLU A 30 -0.91 -10.30 -0.25
C GLU A 30 -1.33 -11.38 0.77
N GLY A 31 -2.17 -11.04 1.76
CA GLY A 31 -2.60 -11.96 2.82
C GLY A 31 -1.51 -12.29 3.84
N LYS A 32 -0.38 -11.59 3.81
CA LYS A 32 0.75 -11.76 4.75
C LYS A 32 0.42 -11.20 6.14
N LEU A 33 -0.38 -10.14 6.21
CA LEU A 33 -0.91 -9.60 7.46
C LEU A 33 -2.43 -9.47 7.39
N LYS A 34 -3.08 -9.66 8.54
CA LYS A 34 -4.50 -9.35 8.74
C LYS A 34 -4.65 -7.93 9.27
N LEU A 35 -5.83 -7.35 9.04
CA LEU A 35 -6.13 -5.97 9.47
C LEU A 35 -5.89 -5.74 10.97
N PHE A 36 -6.25 -6.69 11.83
CA PHE A 36 -6.03 -6.56 13.27
C PHE A 36 -4.54 -6.59 13.65
N GLN A 37 -3.71 -7.34 12.91
CA GLN A 37 -2.25 -7.37 13.13
C GLN A 37 -1.64 -6.03 12.71
N ILE A 38 -2.11 -5.45 11.60
CA ILE A 38 -1.67 -4.12 11.18
C ILE A 38 -2.05 -3.06 12.23
N ALA A 39 -3.27 -3.11 12.76
CA ALA A 39 -3.70 -2.19 13.81
C ALA A 39 -2.81 -2.28 15.06
N ASP A 40 -2.53 -3.49 15.53
CA ASP A 40 -1.63 -3.75 16.66
C ASP A 40 -0.20 -3.23 16.39
N LEU A 41 0.35 -3.49 15.20
CA LEU A 41 1.66 -2.97 14.79
C LEU A 41 1.69 -1.42 14.72
N MET A 42 0.58 -0.80 14.34
CA MET A 42 0.46 0.67 14.32
C MET A 42 0.42 1.26 15.73
N GLU A 43 -0.21 0.58 16.68
CA GLU A 43 -0.16 0.96 18.10
C GLU A 43 1.27 0.87 18.63
N GLN A 44 1.97 -0.24 18.37
CA GLN A 44 3.39 -0.41 18.74
C GLN A 44 4.29 0.67 18.11
N GLN A 45 4.06 1.02 16.83
CA GLN A 45 4.79 2.09 16.16
C GLN A 45 4.47 3.48 16.73
N ALA A 46 3.25 3.70 17.23
CA ALA A 46 2.90 4.95 17.90
C ALA A 46 3.63 5.11 19.24
N GLU A 47 3.89 4.01 19.95
CA GLU A 47 4.69 3.98 21.18
C GLU A 47 6.18 4.23 20.91
N ASP A 48 6.72 3.67 19.83
CA ASP A 48 8.09 3.92 19.37
C ASP A 48 8.16 4.28 17.87
N PRO A 49 8.09 5.59 17.54
CA PRO A 49 8.11 6.05 16.15
C PRO A 49 9.42 5.78 15.39
N THR A 50 10.48 5.34 16.09
CA THR A 50 11.73 4.99 15.42
C THR A 50 11.63 3.64 14.70
N LYS A 51 10.71 2.77 15.14
CA LYS A 51 10.48 1.47 14.53
C LYS A 51 9.64 1.57 13.25
N ARG A 52 10.02 0.80 12.23
CA ARG A 52 9.21 0.67 11.01
C ARG A 52 8.19 -0.45 11.19
N LEU A 53 7.01 -0.27 10.59
CA LEU A 53 5.92 -1.27 10.63
C LEU A 53 6.37 -2.63 10.08
N GLY A 54 7.22 -2.65 9.04
CA GLY A 54 7.80 -3.87 8.49
C GLY A 54 8.72 -4.59 9.48
N ASP A 55 9.61 -3.86 10.16
CA ASP A 55 10.52 -4.42 11.16
C ASP A 55 9.72 -5.00 12.33
N LEU A 56 8.71 -4.27 12.81
CA LEU A 56 7.80 -4.76 13.85
C LEU A 56 7.07 -6.04 13.41
N ALA A 57 6.63 -6.15 12.17
CA ALA A 57 5.96 -7.34 11.66
C ALA A 57 6.89 -8.58 11.66
N VAL A 58 8.18 -8.39 11.39
CA VAL A 58 9.20 -9.43 11.49
C VAL A 58 9.52 -9.78 12.95
N GLU A 59 9.71 -8.77 13.80
CA GLU A 59 9.97 -8.93 15.23
C GLU A 59 8.83 -9.71 15.93
N ASN A 60 7.59 -9.44 15.57
CA ASN A 60 6.41 -10.14 16.08
C ASN A 60 6.20 -11.53 15.45
N GLY A 61 7.04 -11.93 14.48
CA GLY A 61 6.96 -13.22 13.80
C GLY A 61 5.75 -13.39 12.89
N TYR A 62 5.10 -12.29 12.49
CA TYR A 62 3.96 -12.35 11.58
C TYR A 62 4.38 -12.60 10.13
N ILE A 63 5.55 -12.11 9.73
CA ILE A 63 6.15 -12.33 8.42
C ILE A 63 7.65 -12.62 8.57
N SER A 64 8.26 -13.27 7.57
CA SER A 64 9.71 -13.42 7.50
C SER A 64 10.40 -12.18 6.92
N GLN A 65 11.73 -12.11 7.04
CA GLN A 65 12.52 -11.06 6.38
C GLN A 65 12.38 -11.13 4.84
N ASP A 66 12.29 -12.34 4.29
CA ASP A 66 12.11 -12.57 2.85
C ASP A 66 10.73 -12.09 2.39
N ASP A 67 9.68 -12.41 3.16
CA ASP A 67 8.33 -11.90 2.90
C ASP A 67 8.28 -10.37 2.87
N LEU A 68 8.99 -9.72 3.80
CA LEU A 68 9.07 -8.26 3.87
C LEU A 68 9.79 -7.69 2.63
N LEU A 69 10.90 -8.31 2.22
CA LEU A 69 11.64 -7.89 1.03
C LEU A 69 10.78 -7.99 -0.24
N ASP A 70 10.08 -9.12 -0.41
CA ASP A 70 9.21 -9.35 -1.56
C ASP A 70 8.08 -8.31 -1.63
N SER A 71 7.45 -7.98 -0.50
CA SER A 71 6.39 -6.97 -0.44
C SER A 71 6.92 -5.56 -0.71
N LEU A 72 8.13 -5.22 -0.25
CA LEU A 72 8.77 -3.94 -0.55
C LEU A 72 9.08 -3.81 -2.06
N LEU A 73 9.57 -4.88 -2.68
CA LEU A 73 9.78 -4.91 -4.13
C LEU A 73 8.47 -4.74 -4.89
N ALA A 74 7.40 -5.43 -4.47
CA ALA A 74 6.07 -5.29 -5.06
C ALA A 74 5.51 -3.86 -4.94
N GLN A 75 5.70 -3.23 -3.77
CA GLN A 75 5.29 -1.83 -3.53
C GLN A 75 5.95 -0.86 -4.52
N ILE A 76 7.25 -1.03 -4.76
CA ILE A 76 8.02 -0.18 -5.67
C ILE A 76 7.63 -0.43 -7.13
N HIS A 77 7.48 -1.69 -7.53
CA HIS A 77 7.16 -2.04 -8.92
C HIS A 77 5.81 -1.48 -9.37
N ILE A 78 4.79 -1.56 -8.52
CA ILE A 78 3.45 -1.00 -8.80
C ILE A 78 3.55 0.52 -8.98
N THR A 79 4.33 1.20 -8.13
CA THR A 79 4.55 2.65 -8.22
C THR A 79 5.09 3.06 -9.60
N GLN A 80 6.09 2.34 -10.12
CA GLN A 80 6.71 2.68 -11.40
C GLN A 80 5.78 2.48 -12.59
N VAL A 81 4.95 1.43 -12.57
CA VAL A 81 3.99 1.15 -13.66
C VAL A 81 2.89 2.22 -13.68
N VAL A 82 2.34 2.59 -12.52
CA VAL A 82 1.30 3.62 -12.43
C VAL A 82 1.85 4.99 -12.85
N GLU A 83 3.05 5.37 -12.42
CA GLU A 83 3.69 6.62 -12.87
C GLU A 83 3.94 6.64 -14.39
N ALA A 84 4.40 5.52 -14.97
CA ALA A 84 4.63 5.41 -16.40
C ALA A 84 3.31 5.56 -17.19
N SER A 85 2.26 4.85 -16.79
CA SER A 85 0.94 4.94 -17.42
C SER A 85 0.30 6.32 -17.24
N ALA A 86 0.43 6.95 -16.07
CA ALA A 86 -0.07 8.31 -15.83
C ALA A 86 0.65 9.34 -16.69
N ARG A 87 1.97 9.21 -16.90
CA ARG A 87 2.73 10.07 -17.82
C ARG A 87 2.29 9.90 -19.27
N GLU A 88 2.03 8.67 -19.72
CA GLU A 88 1.52 8.41 -21.07
C GLU A 88 0.12 9.01 -21.30
N LEU A 89 -0.74 8.97 -20.27
CA LEU A 89 -2.08 9.57 -20.32
C LEU A 89 -2.07 11.10 -20.23
N ALA A 90 -1.05 11.70 -19.58
CA ALA A 90 -0.90 13.15 -19.44
C ALA A 90 -0.26 13.83 -20.66
N ILE A 91 -0.07 13.13 -21.78
CA ILE A 91 0.39 13.70 -23.05
C ILE A 91 -0.81 13.85 -24.00
N VAL A 92 -1.71 14.77 -23.67
CA VAL A 92 -2.42 15.69 -24.60
C VAL A 92 -2.62 17.02 -23.87
#